data_AF-A0A1L9BEQ3-F1
#
_entry.id   AF-A0A1L9BEQ3-F1
#
_cell.length_a   1.000
_cell.length_b   1.000
_cell.length_c   1.000
_cell.angle_alpha   90.00
_cell.angle_beta   90.00
_cell.angle_gamma   90.00
#
_symmetry.space_group_name_H-M   'P 1'
#
loop_
_entity.id
_entity.type
_entity.pdbx_description
1 polymer ?
#
loop_
_entity_poly.entity_id
_entity_poly.type
_entity_poly.pdbx_seq_one_letter_code
_entity_poly.pdbx_strand_id
1 'polypeptide(L)'
;MGKALAETKLFAGYGNTEMPLGSYALLMGVYGSALAGYFAWRGGRGRSAFPRMSLEDVALFGLATHKVTRILAKDFVTAPVRAPFVRFESTDRASEVTESSRGRGLRRAVGDLLSCTFCLGPWVAGALVCLHAVRPREARLVASIYALTTLSDFLHRSYEWVGQGLKRTRERAEALEVSEGSLREPEPTPTH
;
A
#
# COMPACT_ATOMS: atom_id res chain seq x y z
N MET A 1 10.76 20.07 23.69
CA MET A 1 9.29 20.14 23.46
C MET A 1 8.57 18.81 23.51
N GLY A 2 9.11 17.69 23.03
CA GLY A 2 8.40 16.39 23.05
C GLY A 2 8.13 15.79 24.45
N LYS A 3 9.06 15.93 25.40
CA LYS A 3 8.89 15.40 26.77
C LYS A 3 7.78 16.12 27.57
N ALA A 4 7.61 17.42 27.37
CA ALA A 4 6.64 18.23 28.14
C ALA A 4 5.18 17.99 27.74
N LEU A 5 4.92 17.48 26.53
CA LEU A 5 3.57 17.12 26.07
C LEU A 5 3.18 15.68 26.45
N ALA A 6 4.15 14.82 26.77
CA ALA A 6 3.89 13.42 27.11
C ALA A 6 3.35 13.24 28.54
N GLU A 7 3.54 14.22 29.42
CA GLU A 7 3.07 14.18 30.82
C GLU A 7 1.65 14.76 31.02
N THR A 8 1.08 15.42 30.02
CA THR A 8 -0.33 15.79 30.05
C THR A 8 -1.18 14.53 29.95
N LYS A 9 -2.18 14.36 30.83
CA LYS A 9 -3.16 13.24 30.79
C LYS A 9 -3.76 12.98 29.40
N LEU A 10 -3.72 14.00 28.52
CA LEU A 10 -4.14 13.96 27.11
C LEU A 10 -3.35 12.96 26.24
N PHE A 11 -2.09 12.67 26.55
CA PHE A 11 -1.21 11.79 25.76
C PHE A 11 -0.71 10.58 26.56
N ALA A 12 -1.40 10.24 27.65
CA ALA A 12 -1.10 9.05 28.44
C ALA A 12 -1.11 7.79 27.55
N GLY A 13 -0.04 6.99 27.62
CA GLY A 13 0.17 5.83 26.75
C GLY A 13 1.10 6.06 25.55
N TYR A 14 1.39 7.32 25.19
CA TYR A 14 2.33 7.67 24.12
C TYR A 14 3.74 8.08 24.60
N GLY A 15 3.95 8.16 25.92
CA GLY A 15 5.22 8.63 26.50
C GLY A 15 6.37 7.62 26.47
N ASN A 16 6.08 6.31 26.31
CA ASN A 16 7.07 5.22 26.35
C ASN A 16 7.27 4.49 25.01
N THR A 17 6.52 4.89 23.98
CA THR A 17 6.61 4.35 22.62
C THR A 17 7.59 5.22 21.82
N GLU A 18 8.41 4.62 20.95
CA GLU A 18 9.30 5.35 20.01
C GLU A 18 8.53 6.12 18.91
N MET A 19 7.35 6.64 19.23
CA MET A 19 6.41 7.22 18.29
C MET A 19 6.57 8.75 18.29
N PRO A 20 7.18 9.35 17.27
CA PRO A 20 7.51 10.78 17.24
C PRO A 20 6.27 11.64 16.95
N LEU A 21 5.38 11.80 17.94
CA LEU A 21 4.12 12.55 17.82
C LEU A 21 4.29 13.95 17.20
N GLY A 22 5.30 14.70 17.64
CA GLY A 22 5.58 16.02 17.08
C GLY A 22 5.92 16.00 15.58
N SER A 23 6.57 14.94 15.11
CA SER A 23 6.90 14.78 13.69
C SER A 23 5.68 14.36 12.86
N TYR A 24 4.78 13.52 13.39
CA TYR A 24 3.52 13.23 12.72
C TYR A 24 2.61 14.45 12.67
N ALA A 25 2.53 15.22 13.76
CA ALA A 25 1.78 16.49 13.79
C ALA A 25 2.32 17.47 12.75
N LEU A 26 3.64 17.54 12.58
CA LEU A 26 4.26 18.33 11.51
C LEU A 26 3.85 17.84 10.12
N LEU A 27 3.92 16.53 9.83
CA LEU A 27 3.50 15.96 8.54
C LEU A 27 2.02 16.26 8.25
N MET A 28 1.15 16.11 9.24
CA MET A 28 -0.27 16.47 9.14
C MET A 28 -0.46 17.97 8.87
N GLY A 29 0.31 18.82 9.54
CA GLY A 29 0.32 20.26 9.31
C GLY A 29 0.77 20.63 7.89
N VAL A 30 1.81 19.96 7.36
CA VAL A 30 2.28 20.14 5.98
C VAL A 30 1.19 19.72 5.00
N TYR A 31 0.59 18.54 5.18
CA TYR A 31 -0.51 18.09 4.33
C TYR A 31 -1.69 19.06 4.33
N GLY A 32 -2.16 19.44 5.53
CA GLY A 32 -3.29 20.32 5.71
C GLY A 32 -3.05 21.72 5.14
N SER A 33 -1.86 22.29 5.37
CA SER A 33 -1.49 23.61 4.84
C SER A 33 -1.34 23.60 3.31
N ALA A 34 -0.77 22.54 2.73
CA ALA A 34 -0.69 22.37 1.28
C ALA A 34 -2.08 22.30 0.65
N LEU A 35 -2.98 21.51 1.24
CA LEU A 35 -4.35 21.35 0.75
C LEU A 35 -5.17 22.63 0.91
N ALA A 36 -5.06 23.30 2.07
CA ALA A 36 -5.70 24.59 2.32
C ALA A 36 -5.18 25.67 1.35
N GLY A 37 -3.86 25.72 1.14
CA GLY A 37 -3.23 26.63 0.17
C GLY A 37 -3.72 26.40 -1.25
N TYR A 38 -3.86 25.14 -1.67
CA TYR A 38 -4.44 24.78 -2.96
C TYR A 38 -5.89 25.27 -3.11
N PHE A 39 -6.73 25.01 -2.09
CA PHE A 39 -8.13 25.44 -2.12
C PHE A 39 -8.27 26.97 -2.10
N ALA A 40 -7.47 27.67 -1.32
CA ALA A 40 -7.43 29.13 -1.30
C ALA A 40 -7.00 29.70 -2.67
N TRP A 41 -5.95 29.13 -3.28
CA TRP A 41 -5.46 29.52 -4.60
C TRP A 41 -6.51 29.30 -5.72
N ARG A 42 -7.25 28.19 -5.66
CA ARG A 42 -8.36 27.89 -6.59
C ARG A 42 -9.56 28.81 -6.38
N GLY A 43 -9.97 28.99 -5.12
CA GLY A 43 -11.09 29.86 -4.74
C GLY A 43 -10.84 31.32 -5.11
N GLY A 44 -9.63 31.83 -4.87
CA GLY A 44 -9.23 33.18 -5.29
C GLY A 44 -9.22 33.39 -6.80
N ARG A 45 -9.19 32.32 -7.60
CA ARG A 45 -9.35 32.37 -9.07
C ARG A 45 -10.82 32.25 -9.53
N GLY A 46 -11.79 32.23 -8.61
CA GLY A 46 -13.21 32.06 -8.91
C GLY A 46 -13.54 30.70 -9.54
N ARG A 47 -12.67 29.69 -9.41
CA ARG A 47 -12.90 28.35 -9.96
C ARG A 47 -13.40 27.41 -8.88
N SER A 48 -14.26 26.46 -9.24
CA SER A 48 -14.68 25.41 -8.29
C SER A 48 -13.46 24.65 -7.77
N ALA A 49 -13.39 24.49 -6.44
CA ALA A 49 -12.35 23.71 -5.76
C ALA A 49 -12.43 22.22 -6.13
N PHE A 50 -13.65 21.73 -6.32
CA PHE A 50 -13.93 20.34 -6.64
C PHE A 50 -14.26 20.18 -8.13
N PRO A 51 -13.52 19.34 -8.87
CA PRO A 51 -13.94 18.90 -10.19
C PRO A 51 -15.16 17.98 -10.04
N ARG A 52 -16.10 18.04 -10.99
CA ARG A 52 -17.18 17.05 -11.05
C ARG A 52 -16.56 15.70 -11.40
N MET A 53 -16.59 14.75 -10.47
CA MET A 53 -16.07 13.40 -10.70
C MET A 53 -17.22 12.47 -11.08
N SER A 54 -17.07 11.82 -12.25
CA SER A 54 -17.91 10.68 -12.60
C SER A 54 -17.54 9.48 -11.74
N LEU A 55 -18.43 8.48 -11.65
CA LEU A 55 -18.11 7.19 -11.04
C LEU A 55 -16.91 6.51 -11.74
N GLU A 56 -16.78 6.72 -13.06
CA GLU A 56 -15.61 6.29 -13.85
C GLU A 56 -14.32 6.93 -13.34
N ASP A 57 -14.33 8.24 -13.06
CA ASP A 57 -13.16 8.94 -12.53
C ASP A 57 -12.80 8.39 -11.14
N VAL A 58 -13.79 8.15 -10.28
CA VAL A 58 -13.56 7.57 -8.95
C VAL A 58 -12.90 6.19 -9.05
N ALA A 59 -13.38 5.32 -9.95
CA ALA A 59 -12.76 4.02 -10.18
C ALA A 59 -11.34 4.14 -10.75
N LEU A 60 -11.14 4.99 -11.75
CA LEU A 60 -9.85 5.23 -12.40
C LEU A 60 -8.81 5.76 -11.41
N PHE A 61 -9.12 6.84 -10.70
CA PHE A 61 -8.22 7.44 -9.71
C PHE A 61 -8.04 6.54 -8.48
N GLY A 62 -9.04 5.74 -8.11
CA GLY A 62 -8.94 4.74 -7.05
C GLY A 62 -7.92 3.65 -7.38
N LEU A 63 -8.03 3.04 -8.56
CA LEU A 63 -7.09 2.03 -9.06
C LEU A 63 -5.68 2.59 -9.21
N ALA A 64 -5.56 3.82 -9.73
CA ALA A 64 -4.29 4.51 -9.87
C ALA A 64 -3.66 4.80 -8.50
N THR A 65 -4.43 5.31 -7.54
CA THR A 65 -3.96 5.59 -6.16
C THR A 65 -3.46 4.31 -5.51
N HIS A 66 -4.19 3.20 -5.65
CA HIS A 66 -3.77 1.90 -5.13
C HIS A 66 -2.39 1.48 -5.68
N LYS A 67 -2.20 1.54 -7.01
CA LYS A 67 -0.91 1.12 -7.59
C LYS A 67 0.22 2.09 -7.27
N VAL A 68 0.00 3.39 -7.36
CA VAL A 68 1.04 4.39 -7.09
C VAL A 68 1.51 4.31 -5.64
N THR A 69 0.58 4.18 -4.68
CA THR A 69 0.97 4.03 -3.26
C THR A 69 1.78 2.76 -3.02
N ARG A 70 1.43 1.63 -3.65
CA ARG A 70 2.23 0.40 -3.58
C ARG A 70 3.59 0.55 -4.25
N ILE A 71 3.68 1.17 -5.43
CA ILE A 71 4.96 1.44 -6.09
C ILE A 71 5.88 2.23 -5.15
N LEU A 72 5.37 3.32 -4.59
CA LEU A 72 6.15 4.19 -3.73
C LEU A 72 6.53 3.52 -2.41
N ALA A 73 5.66 2.69 -1.83
CA ALA A 73 5.85 2.16 -0.48
C ALA A 73 6.33 0.72 -0.39
N LYS A 74 6.35 -0.03 -1.50
CA LYS A 74 6.64 -1.46 -1.50
C LYS A 74 7.52 -1.92 -2.66
N ASP A 75 7.61 -1.23 -3.79
CA ASP A 75 8.34 -1.73 -4.96
C ASP A 75 9.87 -1.61 -4.84
N PHE A 76 10.61 -2.69 -5.12
CA PHE A 76 12.07 -2.67 -5.07
C PHE A 76 12.72 -1.56 -5.92
N VAL A 77 12.11 -1.16 -7.05
CA VAL A 77 12.63 -0.10 -7.93
C VAL A 77 12.66 1.25 -7.22
N THR A 78 11.73 1.49 -6.28
CA THR A 78 11.68 2.73 -5.49
C THR A 78 12.47 2.66 -4.20
N ALA A 79 13.12 1.52 -3.89
CA ALA A 79 13.93 1.35 -2.69
C ALA A 79 15.02 2.43 -2.52
N PRO A 80 15.71 2.93 -3.57
CA PRO A 80 16.71 4.00 -3.40
C PRO A 80 16.12 5.29 -2.80
N VAL A 81 14.86 5.62 -3.10
CA VAL A 81 14.17 6.80 -2.56
C VAL A 81 13.86 6.61 -1.07
N ARG A 82 13.51 5.39 -0.67
CA ARG A 82 13.12 5.05 0.70
C ARG A 82 14.30 4.71 1.60
N ALA A 83 15.40 4.21 1.04
CA ALA A 83 16.58 3.75 1.77
C ALA A 83 17.09 4.73 2.83
N PRO A 84 17.07 6.07 2.66
CA PRO A 84 17.48 6.98 3.73
C PRO A 84 16.58 6.88 4.98
N PHE A 85 15.32 6.51 4.85
CA PHE A 85 14.29 6.59 5.90
C PHE A 85 13.87 5.23 6.47
N VAL A 86 14.10 4.13 5.75
CA VAL A 86 13.63 2.77 6.12
C VAL A 86 14.74 1.74 6.01
N ARG A 87 14.71 0.68 6.83
CA ARG A 87 15.59 -0.48 6.75
C ARG A 87 14.87 -1.60 6.01
N PHE A 88 15.57 -2.21 5.06
CA PHE A 88 15.12 -3.40 4.38
C PHE A 88 15.07 -4.58 5.35
N GLU A 89 13.97 -5.33 5.35
CA GLU A 89 13.78 -6.51 6.19
C GLU A 89 13.77 -7.78 5.32
N SER A 90 12.92 -7.82 4.30
CA SER A 90 12.79 -8.98 3.43
C SER A 90 12.20 -8.61 2.07
N THR A 91 12.45 -9.46 1.08
CA THR A 91 11.72 -9.43 -0.20
C THR A 91 10.45 -10.25 -0.05
N ASP A 92 9.34 -9.71 -0.52
CA ASP A 92 8.05 -10.40 -0.63
C ASP A 92 7.80 -10.82 -2.10
N ARG A 93 6.69 -11.49 -2.37
CA ARG A 93 6.29 -11.86 -3.73
C ARG A 93 6.00 -10.62 -4.58
N ALA A 94 6.00 -10.81 -5.90
CA ALA A 94 5.69 -9.78 -6.89
C ALA A 94 6.60 -8.54 -6.80
N SER A 95 7.88 -8.76 -6.50
CA SER A 95 8.92 -7.72 -6.46
C SER A 95 8.68 -6.63 -5.41
N GLU A 96 7.91 -6.94 -4.37
CA GLU A 96 7.71 -6.05 -3.24
C GLU A 96 8.72 -6.29 -2.13
N VAL A 97 8.94 -5.28 -1.29
CA VAL A 97 9.84 -5.32 -0.16
C VAL A 97 9.12 -4.94 1.13
N THR A 98 9.48 -5.64 2.21
CA THR A 98 9.09 -5.30 3.57
C THR A 98 10.20 -4.47 4.18
N GLU A 99 9.84 -3.30 4.68
CA GLU A 99 10.77 -2.34 5.24
C GLU A 99 10.17 -1.71 6.50
N SER A 100 11.00 -1.53 7.53
CA SER A 100 10.64 -0.78 8.73
C SER A 100 11.35 0.56 8.74
N SER A 101 10.67 1.60 9.20
CA SER A 101 11.25 2.93 9.32
C SER A 101 12.45 2.96 10.28
N ARG A 102 13.41 3.85 10.07
CA ARG A 102 14.64 3.94 10.88
C ARG A 102 14.90 5.34 11.41
N GLY A 103 15.75 5.39 12.42
CA GLY A 103 16.11 6.64 13.09
C GLY A 103 15.04 7.09 14.08
N ARG A 104 15.04 8.38 14.41
CA ARG A 104 14.15 9.00 15.39
C ARG A 104 13.55 10.28 14.82
N GLY A 105 12.49 10.80 15.46
CA GLY A 105 11.87 12.07 15.08
C GLY A 105 11.37 12.07 13.64
N LEU A 106 11.72 13.12 12.88
CA LEU A 106 11.20 13.33 11.53
C LEU A 106 11.62 12.22 10.56
N ARG A 107 12.84 11.69 10.70
CA ARG A 107 13.34 10.60 9.83
C ARG A 107 12.49 9.34 9.97
N ARG A 108 12.12 9.00 11.21
CA ARG A 108 11.23 7.87 11.50
C ARG A 108 9.83 8.12 10.93
N ALA A 109 9.27 9.31 11.17
CA ALA A 109 7.93 9.66 10.70
C ALA A 109 7.81 9.66 9.16
N VAL A 110 8.82 10.19 8.46
CA VAL A 110 8.89 10.12 6.98
C VAL A 110 9.04 8.66 6.54
N GLY A 111 9.84 7.86 7.25
CA GLY A 111 9.95 6.43 6.98
C GLY A 111 8.62 5.71 7.11
N ASP A 112 7.85 5.97 8.17
CA ASP A 112 6.51 5.38 8.39
C ASP A 112 5.52 5.79 7.30
N LEU A 113 5.57 7.06 6.86
CA LEU A 113 4.74 7.54 5.76
C LEU A 113 5.12 6.84 4.44
N LEU A 114 6.42 6.70 4.16
CA LEU A 114 6.92 6.12 2.91
C LEU A 114 6.84 4.59 2.87
N SER A 115 6.77 3.88 4.00
CA SER A 115 6.62 2.42 4.02
C SER A 115 5.17 1.94 4.22
N CYS A 116 4.24 2.86 4.49
CA CYS A 116 2.83 2.56 4.71
C CYS A 116 1.94 3.05 3.56
N THR A 117 1.39 2.10 2.79
CA THR A 117 0.50 2.37 1.66
C THR A 117 -0.76 3.14 2.06
N PHE A 118 -1.29 2.88 3.26
CA PHE A 118 -2.47 3.56 3.79
C PHE A 118 -2.18 5.01 4.17
N CYS A 119 -1.04 5.28 4.83
CA CYS A 119 -0.65 6.63 5.20
C CYS A 119 -0.32 7.48 3.98
N LEU A 120 0.28 6.88 2.95
CA LEU A 120 0.61 7.56 1.70
C LEU A 120 -0.61 7.77 0.79
N GLY A 121 -1.68 7.00 0.98
CA GLY A 121 -2.93 7.07 0.22
C GLY A 121 -3.52 8.47 0.07
N PRO A 122 -3.81 9.19 1.17
CA PRO A 122 -4.35 10.55 1.11
C PRO A 122 -3.46 11.56 0.37
N TRP A 123 -2.14 11.38 0.41
CA TRP A 123 -1.18 12.24 -0.30
C TRP A 123 -1.27 12.02 -1.81
N VAL A 124 -1.26 10.76 -2.24
CA VAL A 124 -1.34 10.39 -3.66
C VAL A 124 -2.71 10.74 -4.23
N ALA A 125 -3.79 10.36 -3.55
CA ALA A 125 -5.15 10.69 -3.96
C ALA A 125 -5.36 12.20 -4.06
N GLY A 126 -4.95 12.94 -3.02
CA GLY A 126 -5.02 14.40 -3.00
C GLY A 126 -4.27 15.03 -4.17
N ALA A 127 -3.05 14.56 -4.45
CA ALA A 127 -2.25 15.03 -5.59
C ALA A 127 -2.93 14.76 -6.94
N LEU A 128 -3.47 13.56 -7.16
CA LEU A 128 -4.18 13.21 -8.39
C LEU A 128 -5.45 14.05 -8.58
N VAL A 129 -6.21 14.28 -7.51
CA VAL A 129 -7.42 15.12 -7.54
C VAL A 129 -7.08 16.59 -7.82
N CYS A 130 -6.06 17.12 -7.15
CA CYS A 130 -5.58 18.49 -7.41
C CYS A 130 -5.09 18.63 -8.85
N LEU A 131 -4.32 17.65 -9.34
CA LEU A 131 -3.87 17.62 -10.73
C LEU A 131 -5.04 17.55 -11.70
N HIS A 132 -6.07 16.73 -11.43
CA HIS A 132 -7.25 16.63 -12.28
C HIS A 132 -8.04 17.94 -12.36
N ALA A 133 -8.13 18.68 -11.25
CA ALA A 133 -8.80 19.97 -11.21
C ALA A 133 -8.04 21.10 -11.94
N VAL A 134 -6.72 20.97 -12.12
CA VAL A 134 -5.88 21.94 -12.86
C VAL A 134 -5.67 21.52 -14.31
N ARG A 135 -5.34 20.24 -14.55
CA ARG A 135 -5.03 19.65 -15.85
C ARG A 135 -5.71 18.27 -16.01
N PRO A 136 -7.01 18.24 -16.35
CA PRO A 136 -7.81 17.02 -16.33
C PRO A 136 -7.31 15.94 -17.31
N ARG A 137 -6.82 16.35 -18.50
CA ARG A 137 -6.31 15.44 -19.53
C ARG A 137 -5.05 14.70 -19.07
N GLU A 138 -4.09 15.43 -18.51
CA GLU A 138 -2.84 14.85 -18.00
C GLU A 138 -3.11 13.95 -16.80
N ALA A 139 -3.96 14.38 -15.86
CA ALA A 139 -4.34 13.56 -14.72
C ALA A 139 -4.97 12.23 -15.13
N ARG A 140 -5.89 12.26 -16.11
CA ARG A 140 -6.53 11.05 -16.64
C ARG A 140 -5.53 10.15 -17.35
N LEU A 141 -4.62 10.71 -18.16
CA LEU A 141 -3.57 9.92 -18.82
C LEU A 141 -2.72 9.18 -17.79
N VAL A 142 -2.21 9.89 -16.78
CA VAL A 142 -1.39 9.30 -15.71
C VAL A 142 -2.17 8.25 -14.93
N ALA A 143 -3.42 8.54 -14.55
CA ALA A 143 -4.26 7.60 -13.83
C ALA A 143 -4.56 6.34 -14.66
N SER A 144 -4.81 6.48 -15.96
CA SER A 144 -5.01 5.34 -16.88
C SER A 144 -3.79 4.42 -16.95
N ILE A 145 -2.58 4.97 -17.03
CA ILE A 145 -1.36 4.15 -17.04
C ILE A 145 -1.29 3.28 -15.78
N TYR A 146 -1.48 3.86 -14.61
CA TYR A 146 -1.40 3.11 -13.36
C TYR A 146 -2.59 2.18 -13.13
N ALA A 147 -3.80 2.57 -13.54
CA ALA A 147 -4.98 1.71 -13.44
C ALA A 147 -4.88 0.47 -14.35
N LEU A 148 -4.40 0.64 -15.59
CA LEU A 148 -4.11 -0.48 -16.50
C LEU A 148 -3.03 -1.39 -15.91
N THR A 149 -2.00 -0.81 -15.29
CA THR A 149 -0.98 -1.60 -14.59
C THR A 149 -1.60 -2.40 -13.42
N THR A 150 -2.51 -1.83 -12.65
CA THR A 150 -3.25 -2.56 -11.59
C THR A 150 -4.00 -3.75 -12.16
N LEU A 151 -4.68 -3.58 -13.30
CA LEU A 151 -5.40 -4.66 -13.97
C LEU A 151 -4.44 -5.75 -14.46
N SER A 152 -3.29 -5.37 -15.05
CA SER A 152 -2.27 -6.32 -15.49
C SER A 152 -1.70 -7.12 -14.32
N ASP A 153 -1.34 -6.47 -13.22
CA ASP A 153 -0.89 -7.15 -12.00
C ASP A 153 -1.95 -8.10 -11.44
N PHE A 154 -3.22 -7.70 -11.47
CA PHE A 154 -4.32 -8.54 -11.03
C PHE A 154 -4.44 -9.80 -11.90
N LEU A 155 -4.28 -9.67 -13.22
CA LEU A 155 -4.27 -10.80 -14.16
C LEU A 155 -3.10 -11.75 -13.91
N HIS A 156 -1.89 -11.23 -13.66
CA HIS A 156 -0.75 -12.07 -13.31
C HIS A 156 -1.01 -12.86 -12.02
N ARG A 157 -1.50 -12.18 -10.96
CA ARG A 157 -1.79 -12.83 -9.68
C ARG A 157 -2.95 -13.83 -9.77
N SER A 158 -3.97 -13.54 -10.56
CA SER A 158 -5.10 -14.45 -10.73
C SER A 158 -4.67 -15.70 -11.48
N TYR A 159 -3.83 -15.58 -12.52
CA TYR A 159 -3.26 -16.72 -13.23
C TYR A 159 -2.42 -17.62 -12.31
N GLU A 160 -1.53 -17.03 -11.51
CA GLU A 160 -0.74 -17.76 -10.52
C GLU A 160 -1.63 -18.48 -9.49
N TRP A 161 -2.66 -17.80 -8.98
CA TRP A 161 -3.58 -18.36 -8.00
C TRP A 161 -4.38 -19.54 -8.56
N VAL A 162 -4.90 -19.42 -9.78
CA VAL A 162 -5.61 -20.50 -10.47
C VAL A 162 -4.69 -21.70 -10.68
N GLY A 163 -3.46 -21.46 -11.16
CA GLY A 163 -2.46 -22.52 -11.36
C GLY A 163 -2.10 -23.27 -10.06
N GLN A 164 -1.92 -22.53 -8.96
CA GLN A 164 -1.66 -23.12 -7.65
C GLN A 164 -2.88 -23.87 -7.08
N GLY A 165 -4.10 -23.43 -7.41
CA GLY A 165 -5.33 -24.15 -7.07
C GLY A 165 -5.37 -25.53 -7.73
N LEU A 166 -5.13 -25.58 -9.03
CA LEU A 166 -5.13 -26.83 -9.82
C LEU A 166 -4.08 -27.84 -9.36
N LYS A 167 -2.87 -27.37 -9.01
CA LYS A 167 -1.82 -28.24 -8.45
C LYS A 167 -2.27 -28.89 -7.14
N ARG A 168 -2.81 -28.10 -6.19
CA ARG A 168 -3.28 -28.61 -4.90
C ARG A 168 -4.42 -29.62 -5.03
N THR A 169 -5.33 -29.43 -5.99
CA THR A 169 -6.41 -30.41 -6.23
C THR A 169 -5.87 -31.72 -6.80
N ARG A 170 -4.86 -31.66 -7.67
CA ARG A 170 -4.21 -32.85 -8.23
C ARG A 170 -3.44 -33.63 -7.17
N GLU A 171 -2.62 -32.96 -6.36
CA GLU A 171 -1.86 -33.59 -5.26
C GLU A 171 -2.80 -34.27 -4.25
N ARG A 172 -3.96 -33.66 -3.97
CA ARG A 172 -4.98 -34.26 -3.11
C ARG A 172 -5.62 -35.51 -3.73
N ALA A 173 -5.89 -35.50 -5.04
CA ALA A 173 -6.44 -36.67 -5.73
C ALA A 173 -5.44 -37.82 -5.73
N GLU A 174 -4.17 -37.55 -6.06
CA GLU A 174 -3.09 -38.55 -6.03
C GLU A 174 -2.89 -39.13 -4.61
N ALA A 175 -2.98 -38.31 -3.55
CA ALA A 175 -2.89 -38.78 -2.17
C ALA A 175 -4.06 -39.69 -1.74
N LEU A 176 -5.27 -39.43 -2.24
CA LEU A 176 -6.46 -40.27 -1.98
C LEU A 176 -6.33 -41.63 -2.69
N GLU A 177 -5.86 -41.64 -3.94
CA GLU A 177 -5.61 -42.88 -4.69
C GLU A 177 -4.56 -43.76 -4.01
N VAL A 178 -3.47 -43.17 -3.49
CA VAL A 178 -2.44 -43.90 -2.73
C VAL A 178 -3.00 -44.47 -1.43
N SER A 179 -3.82 -43.69 -0.70
CA SER A 179 -4.46 -44.16 0.54
C SER A 179 -5.45 -45.31 0.27
N GLU A 180 -6.21 -45.25 -0.83
CA GLU A 180 -7.12 -46.32 -1.22
C GLU A 180 -6.35 -47.58 -1.68
N GLY A 181 -5.24 -47.40 -2.40
CA GLY A 181 -4.35 -48.48 -2.82
C GLY A 181 -3.72 -49.23 -1.63
N SER A 182 -3.24 -48.50 -0.62
CA SER A 182 -2.68 -49.10 0.60
C SER A 182 -3.70 -49.91 1.41
N LEU A 183 -4.99 -49.55 1.36
CA LEU A 183 -6.06 -50.31 2.02
C LEU A 183 -6.47 -51.58 1.25
N ARG A 184 -6.10 -51.70 -0.03
CA ARG A 184 -6.43 -52.85 -0.89
C ARG A 184 -5.35 -53.92 -0.95
N GLU A 185 -4.16 -53.71 -0.38
CA GLU A 185 -3.17 -54.79 -0.23
C GLU A 185 -3.68 -55.84 0.77
N PRO A 186 -3.89 -57.11 0.36
CA PRO A 186 -4.34 -58.15 1.27
C PRO A 186 -3.24 -58.46 2.31
N GLU A 187 -3.64 -58.56 3.58
CA GLU A 187 -2.78 -59.01 4.68
C GLU A 187 -2.06 -60.32 4.29
N PRO A 188 -0.73 -60.42 4.44
CA PRO A 188 -0.01 -61.64 4.07
C PRO A 188 -0.59 -62.81 4.86
N THR A 189 -1.16 -63.78 4.14
CA THR A 189 -1.75 -64.98 4.73
C THR A 189 -0.67 -65.67 5.58
N PRO A 190 -0.91 -65.93 6.88
CA PRO A 190 0.08 -66.58 7.72
C PRO A 190 0.36 -67.99 7.16
N THR A 191 1.58 -68.19 6.67
CA THR A 191 2.10 -69.50 6.29
C THR A 191 2.28 -70.33 7.56
N HIS A 192 1.37 -71.30 7.75
CA HIS A 192 1.51 -72.38 8.72
C HIS A 192 2.47 -73.46 8.22
#